data_AF-A0A378F5T8-F1
#
_entry.id   AF-A0A378F5T8-F1
#
_cell.length_a   1.000
_cell.length_b   1.000
_cell.length_c   1.000
_cell.angle_alpha   90.00
_cell.angle_beta   90.00
_cell.angle_gamma   90.00
#
_symmetry.space_group_name_H-M   'P 1'
#
loop_
_entity.id
_entity.type
_entity.pdbx_description
1 polymer ?
#
loop_
_entity_poly.entity_id
_entity_poly.type
_entity_poly.pdbx_seq_one_letter_code
_entity_poly.pdbx_strand_id
1 'polypeptide(L)'
;MQLLYGLPPALQRTVVSPERQEDYFRESAEIARRLGARDIPQTPQEVADYLEAMRPRLRCDERTREVAEVLLSTRLPGRMSQPVGRVMMNAGIDLLPEWAQEMLGLSLTPLQRRTTRLMVHGVARVLRASVRNGAWHCAMRRMTEA
;
A
#
# COMPACT_ATOMS: atom_id res chain seq x y z
N MET A 1 37.80 -3.66 0.12
CA MET A 1 36.78 -4.09 -0.86
C MET A 1 36.05 -5.32 -0.30
N GLN A 2 35.33 -5.12 0.80
CA GLN A 2 34.58 -6.13 1.58
C GLN A 2 33.62 -5.33 2.48
N LEU A 3 32.48 -4.89 1.97
CA LEU A 3 31.41 -4.27 2.76
C LEU A 3 30.12 -4.39 1.94
N LEU A 4 29.00 -4.73 2.59
CA LEU A 4 27.59 -4.72 2.11
C LEU A 4 26.91 -6.06 1.74
N TYR A 5 27.13 -7.13 2.49
CA TYR A 5 26.07 -8.15 2.67
C TYR A 5 25.94 -8.54 4.15
N GLY A 6 25.53 -7.56 4.96
CA GLY A 6 24.99 -7.84 6.28
C GLY A 6 23.61 -8.49 6.13
N LEU A 7 23.50 -9.75 6.53
CA LEU A 7 22.26 -10.51 6.64
C LEU A 7 21.14 -9.62 7.26
N PRO A 8 19.95 -9.47 6.66
CA PRO A 8 18.95 -8.57 7.21
C PRO A 8 18.47 -9.10 8.58
N PRO A 9 18.50 -8.27 9.65
CA PRO A 9 17.92 -8.65 10.92
C PRO A 9 16.42 -8.87 10.72
N ALA A 10 15.95 -10.02 11.22
CA ALA A 10 14.59 -10.52 11.07
C ALA A 10 13.51 -9.43 11.16
N LEU A 11 12.90 -9.04 10.01
CA LEU A 11 11.65 -8.26 9.86
C LEU A 11 11.27 -7.39 11.07
N GLN A 12 12.20 -6.57 11.57
CA GLN A 12 11.89 -5.59 12.60
C GLN A 12 11.01 -4.51 11.95
N ARG A 13 10.19 -3.82 12.76
CA ARG A 13 9.42 -2.67 12.27
C ARG A 13 10.41 -1.55 11.93
N THR A 14 11.06 -1.63 10.79
CA THR A 14 11.90 -0.56 10.29
C THR A 14 10.95 0.52 9.78
N VAL A 15 10.88 1.62 10.49
CA VAL A 15 10.30 2.85 9.95
C VAL A 15 11.11 3.19 8.70
N VAL A 16 10.45 3.35 7.55
CA VAL A 16 11.12 3.67 6.30
C VAL A 16 11.65 5.10 6.40
N SER A 17 12.97 5.28 6.29
CA SER A 17 13.58 6.60 6.33
C SER A 17 13.05 7.47 5.18
N PRO A 18 13.01 8.81 5.34
CA PRO A 18 12.59 9.71 4.26
C PRO A 18 13.35 9.45 2.95
N GLU A 19 14.67 9.27 3.03
CA GLU A 19 15.52 8.94 1.88
C GLU A 19 15.05 7.67 1.16
N ARG A 20 14.75 6.60 1.92
CA ARG A 20 14.24 5.35 1.34
C ARG A 20 12.84 5.48 0.74
N GLN A 21 12.02 6.40 1.25
CA GLN A 21 10.73 6.71 0.64
C GLN A 21 10.96 7.36 -0.72
N GLU A 22 11.80 8.41 -0.78
CA GLU A 22 12.13 9.07 -2.05
C GLU A 22 12.74 8.11 -3.07
N ASP A 23 13.67 7.24 -2.67
CA ASP A 23 14.26 6.24 -3.57
C ASP A 23 13.17 5.35 -4.19
N TYR A 24 12.21 4.87 -3.39
CA TYR A 24 11.08 4.09 -3.88
C TYR A 24 10.21 4.85 -4.91
N PHE A 25 9.96 6.15 -4.68
CA PHE A 25 9.20 6.96 -5.64
C PHE A 25 9.99 7.21 -6.93
N ARG A 26 11.31 7.43 -6.85
CA ARG A 26 12.19 7.56 -8.03
C ARG A 26 12.24 6.26 -8.85
N GLU A 27 12.32 5.10 -8.19
CA GLU A 27 12.23 3.79 -8.85
C GLU A 27 10.88 3.59 -9.54
N SER A 28 9.79 3.94 -8.85
CA SER A 28 8.43 3.87 -9.42
C SER A 28 8.26 4.81 -10.62
N ALA A 29 8.88 5.98 -10.57
CA ALA A 29 8.85 6.96 -11.66
C ALA A 29 9.55 6.45 -12.92
N GLU A 30 10.61 5.64 -12.80
CA GLU A 30 11.26 5.00 -13.94
C GLU A 30 10.32 4.02 -14.66
N ILE A 31 9.51 3.27 -13.92
CA ILE A 31 8.49 2.39 -14.51
C ILE A 31 7.48 3.22 -15.30
N ALA A 32 6.95 4.29 -14.69
CA ALA A 32 5.99 5.18 -15.35
C ALA A 32 6.58 5.84 -16.61
N ARG A 33 7.86 6.23 -16.58
CA ARG A 33 8.57 6.81 -17.72
C ARG A 33 8.66 5.84 -18.89
N ARG A 34 8.97 4.57 -18.62
CA ARG A 34 9.00 3.52 -19.65
C ARG A 34 7.63 3.22 -20.24
N LEU A 35 6.56 3.45 -19.47
CA LEU A 35 5.17 3.38 -19.96
C LEU A 35 4.76 4.64 -20.76
N GLY A 36 5.63 5.64 -20.92
CA GLY A 36 5.40 6.84 -21.71
C GLY A 36 4.82 8.02 -20.93
N ALA A 37 4.75 7.95 -19.60
CA ALA A 37 4.32 9.08 -18.78
C ALA A 37 5.34 10.23 -18.84
N ARG A 38 4.85 11.46 -18.72
CA ARG A 38 5.62 12.71 -18.63
C ARG A 38 5.26 13.43 -17.34
N ASP A 39 6.12 14.34 -16.90
CA ASP A 39 5.91 15.16 -15.69
C ASP A 39 5.62 14.31 -14.44
N ILE A 40 6.44 13.27 -14.23
CA ILE A 40 6.21 12.26 -13.21
C ILE A 40 6.75 12.76 -11.86
N PRO A 41 5.93 12.78 -10.80
CA PRO A 41 6.40 13.10 -9.45
C PRO A 41 7.33 12.01 -8.93
N GLN A 42 8.41 12.42 -8.25
CA GLN A 42 9.52 11.58 -7.81
C GLN A 42 9.69 11.54 -6.29
N THR A 43 8.92 12.35 -5.55
CA THR A 43 8.95 12.36 -4.08
C THR A 43 7.53 12.19 -3.50
N PRO A 44 7.40 11.74 -2.23
CA PRO A 44 6.09 11.69 -1.57
C PRO A 44 5.35 13.03 -1.60
N GLN A 45 6.08 14.14 -1.42
CA GLN A 45 5.49 15.48 -1.43
C GLN A 45 5.00 15.86 -2.82
N GLU A 46 5.79 15.63 -3.87
CA GLU A 46 5.38 15.91 -5.25
C GLU A 46 4.14 15.10 -5.66
N VAL A 47 4.01 13.87 -5.18
CA VAL A 47 2.79 13.05 -5.41
C VAL A 47 1.59 13.66 -4.71
N ALA A 48 1.74 14.13 -3.47
CA ALA A 48 0.66 14.80 -2.74
C ALA A 48 0.22 16.08 -3.48
N ASP A 49 1.17 16.90 -3.92
CA ASP A 49 0.92 18.13 -4.66
C ASP A 49 0.23 17.83 -6.01
N TYR A 50 0.67 16.78 -6.71
CA TYR A 50 0.03 16.31 -7.94
C TYR A 50 -1.42 15.90 -7.72
N LEU A 51 -1.72 15.16 -6.64
CA LEU A 51 -3.08 14.73 -6.32
C LEU A 51 -4.01 15.92 -6.05
N GLU A 52 -3.54 16.94 -5.31
CA GLU A 52 -4.30 18.17 -5.10
C GLU A 52 -4.51 18.95 -6.41
N ALA A 53 -3.49 19.02 -7.27
CA ALA A 53 -3.61 19.65 -8.59
C ALA A 53 -4.60 18.92 -9.51
N MET A 54 -4.78 17.60 -9.34
CA MET A 54 -5.74 16.81 -10.11
C MET A 54 -7.18 16.95 -9.59
N ARG A 55 -7.38 17.18 -8.29
CA ARG A 55 -8.71 17.32 -7.66
C ARG A 55 -9.73 18.14 -8.49
N PRO A 56 -9.46 19.37 -8.95
CA PRO A 56 -10.44 20.17 -9.70
C PRO A 56 -10.76 19.60 -11.09
N ARG A 57 -9.93 18.68 -11.62
CA ARG A 57 -10.13 18.03 -12.92
C ARG A 57 -10.96 16.75 -12.81
N LEU A 58 -11.18 16.24 -11.59
CA LEU A 58 -11.89 15.00 -11.35
C LEU A 58 -13.39 15.25 -11.22
N ARG A 59 -14.18 14.35 -11.82
CA ARG A 59 -15.63 14.33 -11.70
C ARG A 59 -16.09 12.98 -11.15
N CYS A 60 -16.86 13.03 -10.07
CA CYS A 60 -17.55 11.85 -9.55
C CYS A 60 -19.01 11.90 -9.97
N ASP A 61 -19.40 11.01 -10.89
CA ASP A 61 -20.77 10.85 -11.35
C ASP A 61 -21.25 9.40 -11.16
N GLU A 62 -22.43 9.09 -11.70
CA GLU A 62 -23.08 7.79 -11.56
C GLU A 62 -22.19 6.63 -12.02
N ARG A 63 -21.50 6.77 -13.17
CA ARG A 63 -20.60 5.74 -13.68
C ARG A 63 -19.44 5.48 -12.71
N THR A 64 -18.86 6.54 -12.14
CA THR A 64 -17.79 6.41 -11.15
C THR A 64 -18.29 5.71 -9.87
N ARG A 65 -19.51 6.01 -9.43
CA ARG A 65 -20.11 5.37 -8.25
C ARG A 65 -20.42 3.90 -8.48
N GLU A 66 -20.94 3.54 -9.65
CA GLU A 66 -21.18 2.14 -10.01
C GLU A 66 -19.88 1.33 -9.97
N VAL A 67 -18.80 1.85 -10.57
CA VAL A 67 -17.49 1.19 -10.52
C VAL A 67 -16.98 1.07 -9.09
N ALA A 68 -17.13 2.11 -8.28
CA ALA A 68 -16.76 2.05 -6.86
C ALA A 68 -17.57 0.98 -6.12
N GLU A 69 -18.89 0.90 -6.32
CA GLU A 69 -19.75 -0.10 -5.70
C GLU A 69 -19.34 -1.52 -6.09
N VAL A 70 -19.04 -1.78 -7.37
CA VAL A 70 -18.56 -3.09 -7.83
C VAL A 70 -17.23 -3.46 -7.17
N LEU A 71 -16.26 -2.53 -7.11
CA LEU A 71 -14.98 -2.77 -6.45
C LEU A 71 -15.14 -3.02 -4.94
N LEU A 72 -16.01 -2.28 -4.27
CA LEU A 72 -16.25 -2.35 -2.83
C LEU A 72 -17.07 -3.58 -2.41
N SER A 73 -17.99 -4.03 -3.28
CA SER A 73 -18.84 -5.20 -3.03
C SER A 73 -18.17 -6.52 -3.40
N THR A 74 -17.01 -6.47 -4.07
CA THR A 74 -16.24 -7.67 -4.44
C THR A 74 -15.80 -8.42 -3.19
N ARG A 75 -16.32 -9.64 -3.03
CA ARG A 75 -16.02 -10.51 -1.89
C ARG A 75 -14.87 -11.45 -2.22
N LEU A 76 -13.92 -11.58 -1.28
CA LEU A 76 -12.91 -12.64 -1.38
C LEU A 76 -13.58 -14.03 -1.31
N PRO A 77 -13.07 -15.04 -2.04
CA PRO A 77 -13.62 -16.39 -1.95
C PRO A 77 -13.37 -16.98 -0.56
N GLY A 78 -14.41 -17.60 0.03
CA GLY A 78 -14.37 -18.26 1.35
C GLY A 78 -15.01 -17.44 2.48
N ARG A 79 -15.61 -18.14 3.45
CA ARG A 79 -16.31 -17.50 4.60
C ARG A 79 -15.33 -16.87 5.60
N MET A 80 -14.15 -17.48 5.76
CA MET A 80 -13.11 -17.01 6.69
C MET A 80 -12.28 -15.84 6.16
N SER A 81 -12.28 -15.58 4.85
CA SER A 81 -11.54 -14.47 4.23
C SER A 81 -12.34 -13.16 4.19
N GLN A 82 -13.68 -13.22 4.35
CA GLN A 82 -14.54 -12.03 4.36
C GLN A 82 -14.12 -10.95 5.38
N PRO A 83 -13.81 -11.28 6.64
CA PRO A 83 -13.43 -10.27 7.62
C PRO A 83 -12.12 -9.58 7.25
N VAL A 84 -11.16 -10.35 6.73
CA VAL A 84 -9.87 -9.83 6.25
C VAL A 84 -10.09 -8.92 5.04
N GLY A 85 -10.91 -9.35 4.08
CA GLY A 85 -11.28 -8.53 2.91
C GLY A 85 -11.89 -7.19 3.30
N ARG A 86 -12.82 -7.18 4.26
CA ARG A 86 -13.42 -5.93 4.77
C ARG A 86 -12.40 -5.02 5.46
N VAL A 87 -11.49 -5.58 6.26
CA VAL A 87 -10.41 -4.80 6.89
C VAL A 87 -9.50 -4.18 5.83
N MET A 88 -9.12 -4.95 4.80
CA MET A 88 -8.29 -4.45 3.70
C MET A 88 -9.01 -3.37 2.90
N MET A 89 -10.32 -3.52 2.68
CA MET A 89 -11.11 -2.51 1.96
C MET A 89 -11.19 -1.20 2.73
N ASN A 90 -11.51 -1.25 4.03
CA ASN A 90 -11.50 -0.07 4.89
C ASN A 90 -10.10 0.56 4.95
N ALA A 91 -9.04 -0.24 4.94
CA ALA A 91 -7.68 0.27 4.93
C ALA A 91 -7.36 1.00 3.62
N GLY A 92 -7.85 0.49 2.48
CA GLY A 92 -7.78 1.16 1.19
C GLY A 92 -8.51 2.51 1.21
N ILE A 93 -9.72 2.57 1.76
CA ILE A 93 -10.47 3.82 1.93
C ILE A 93 -9.70 4.80 2.83
N ASP A 94 -9.09 4.32 3.91
CA ASP A 94 -8.32 5.13 4.85
C ASP A 94 -7.01 5.70 4.27
N LEU A 95 -6.51 5.14 3.15
CA LEU A 95 -5.35 5.65 2.43
C LEU A 95 -5.70 6.76 1.43
N LEU A 96 -6.97 6.90 1.05
CA LEU A 96 -7.40 7.94 0.11
C LEU A 96 -7.31 9.32 0.75
N PRO A 97 -7.00 10.38 -0.03
CA PRO A 97 -7.17 11.76 0.44
C PRO A 97 -8.61 12.02 0.92
N GLU A 98 -8.78 12.89 1.91
CA GLU A 98 -10.10 13.17 2.51
C GLU A 98 -11.11 13.64 1.46
N TRP A 99 -10.69 14.53 0.55
CA TRP A 99 -11.56 14.99 -0.55
C TRP A 99 -11.99 13.86 -1.50
N ALA A 100 -11.16 12.83 -1.69
CA ALA A 100 -11.48 11.71 -2.57
C ALA A 100 -12.51 10.79 -1.90
N GLN A 101 -12.38 10.60 -0.59
CA GLN A 101 -13.37 9.87 0.21
C GLN A 101 -14.72 10.60 0.17
N GLU A 102 -14.74 11.92 0.31
CA GLU A 102 -15.97 12.73 0.20
C GLU A 102 -16.59 12.65 -1.19
N MET A 103 -15.81 12.79 -2.26
CA MET A 103 -16.30 12.70 -3.63
C MET A 103 -16.97 11.34 -3.93
N LEU A 104 -16.41 10.26 -3.41
CA LEU A 104 -16.92 8.89 -3.59
C LEU A 104 -18.01 8.50 -2.57
N GLY A 105 -18.28 9.32 -1.56
CA GLY A 105 -19.21 8.98 -0.47
C GLY A 105 -18.70 7.88 0.47
N LEU A 106 -17.37 7.72 0.58
CA LEU A 106 -16.68 6.67 1.33
C LEU A 106 -16.12 7.20 2.65
N SER A 107 -16.97 7.74 3.52
CA SER A 107 -16.53 8.28 4.81
C SER A 107 -16.43 7.18 5.87
N LEU A 108 -15.24 6.97 6.42
CA LEU A 108 -15.04 6.16 7.63
C LEU A 108 -15.18 7.03 8.87
N THR A 109 -15.92 6.56 9.88
CA THR A 109 -15.96 7.23 11.18
C THR A 109 -14.58 7.15 11.87
N PRO A 110 -14.23 8.08 12.77
CA PRO A 110 -12.94 8.05 13.47
C PRO A 110 -12.68 6.73 14.19
N LEU A 111 -13.73 6.13 14.75
CA LEU A 111 -13.67 4.82 15.40
C LEU A 111 -13.37 3.70 14.40
N GLN A 112 -14.00 3.73 13.21
CA GLN A 112 -13.73 2.76 12.15
C GLN A 112 -12.30 2.86 11.64
N ARG A 113 -11.76 4.07 11.45
CA ARG A 113 -10.35 4.27 11.06
C ARG A 113 -9.39 3.68 12.08
N ARG A 114 -9.58 4.04 13.36
CA ARG A 114 -8.72 3.54 14.45
C ARG A 114 -8.77 2.02 14.55
N THR A 115 -9.96 1.44 14.50
CA THR A 115 -10.15 -0.02 14.53
C THR A 115 -9.49 -0.68 13.31
N THR A 116 -9.65 -0.11 12.11
CA THR A 116 -9.06 -0.61 10.88
C THR A 116 -7.53 -0.63 10.97
N ARG A 117 -6.90 0.45 11.44
CA ARG A 117 -5.43 0.52 11.61
C ARG A 117 -4.90 -0.54 12.58
N LEU A 118 -5.61 -0.76 13.70
CA LEU A 118 -5.28 -1.82 14.65
C LEU A 118 -5.38 -3.21 14.01
N MET A 119 -6.46 -3.47 13.28
CA MET A 119 -6.70 -4.74 12.60
C MET A 119 -5.65 -5.01 11.52
N VAL A 120 -5.31 -4.00 10.70
CA VAL A 120 -4.24 -4.09 9.69
C VAL A 120 -2.90 -4.40 10.35
N HIS A 121 -2.56 -3.76 11.48
CA HIS A 121 -1.33 -4.08 12.20
C HIS A 121 -1.31 -5.53 12.73
N GLY A 122 -2.46 -6.04 13.19
CA GLY A 122 -2.63 -7.44 13.57
C GLY A 122 -2.40 -8.40 12.40
N VAL A 123 -3.09 -8.18 11.27
CA VAL A 123 -2.91 -8.99 10.05
C VAL A 123 -1.47 -8.94 9.57
N ALA A 124 -0.86 -7.76 9.52
CA ALA A 124 0.52 -7.59 9.09
C ALA A 124 1.52 -8.30 10.03
N ARG A 125 1.24 -8.38 11.34
CA ARG A 125 2.06 -9.14 12.29
C ARG A 125 2.01 -10.63 11.98
N VAL A 126 0.82 -11.18 11.74
CA VAL A 126 0.64 -12.59 11.36
C VAL A 126 1.35 -12.88 10.04
N LEU A 127 1.12 -12.06 9.02
CA LEU A 127 1.79 -12.23 7.72
C LEU A 127 3.31 -12.19 7.87
N ARG A 128 3.87 -11.20 8.57
CA ARG A 128 5.32 -11.11 8.82
C ARG A 128 5.88 -12.35 9.52
N ALA A 129 5.15 -12.90 10.51
CA ALA A 129 5.56 -14.13 11.17
C ALA A 129 5.59 -15.32 10.20
N SER A 130 4.60 -15.42 9.30
CA SER A 130 4.52 -16.48 8.30
C SER A 130 5.65 -16.41 7.25
N VAL A 131 6.06 -15.21 6.81
CA VAL A 131 7.16 -15.05 5.83
C VAL A 131 8.56 -15.15 6.45
N ARG A 132 8.69 -15.17 7.78
CA ARG A 132 10.00 -15.24 8.46
C ARG A 132 10.79 -16.52 8.14
N ASN A 133 10.11 -17.58 7.68
CA ASN A 133 10.71 -18.81 7.15
C ASN A 133 10.42 -19.00 5.64
N GLY A 134 10.24 -17.90 4.90
CA GLY A 134 9.86 -17.93 3.49
C GLY A 134 10.95 -18.50 2.57
N ALA A 135 10.57 -18.79 1.32
CA ALA A 135 11.43 -19.40 0.30
C ALA A 135 12.79 -18.69 0.13
N TRP A 136 12.83 -17.37 0.30
CA TRP A 136 14.08 -16.59 0.28
C TRP A 136 15.06 -16.99 1.39
N HIS A 137 14.59 -17.16 2.63
CA HIS A 137 15.45 -17.60 3.74
C HIS A 137 15.95 -19.03 3.51
N CYS A 138 15.08 -19.91 3.00
CA CYS A 138 15.46 -21.27 2.64
C CYS A 138 16.44 -21.32 1.46
N ALA A 139 16.30 -20.44 0.47
CA ALA A 139 17.21 -20.33 -0.67
C ALA A 139 18.58 -19.77 -0.24
N MET A 140 18.60 -18.74 0.60
CA MET A 140 19.85 -18.15 1.09
C MET A 140 20.66 -19.14 1.93
N ARG A 141 20.01 -19.95 2.80
CA ARG A 141 20.73 -21.02 3.53
C ARG A 141 21.47 -21.97 2.59
N ARG A 142 20.85 -22.39 1.49
CA ARG A 142 21.50 -23.27 0.50
C ARG A 142 22.70 -22.63 -0.19
N MET A 143 22.66 -21.31 -0.41
CA MET A 143 23.78 -20.57 -0.99
C MET A 143 24.92 -20.31 0.00
N THR A 144 24.65 -20.39 1.31
CA THR A 144 25.66 -20.17 2.36
C THR A 144 26.27 -21.49 2.87
N GLU A 145 25.57 -22.62 2.65
CA GLU A 145 26.04 -23.98 2.96
C GLU A 145 26.84 -24.64 1.81
N ALA A 146 26.95 -23.97 0.64
CA ALA A 146 27.72 -24.40 -0.53
C ALA A 146 28.96 -23.52 -0.73
#